data_AF-A0A965U2H7-F1
#
_entry.id   AF-A0A965U2H7-F1
#
_cell.length_a   1.000
_cell.length_b   1.000
_cell.length_c   1.000
_cell.angle_alpha   90.00
_cell.angle_beta   90.00
_cell.angle_gamma   90.00
#
_symmetry.space_group_name_H-M   'P 1'
#
loop_
_entity.id
_entity.type
_entity.pdbx_description
1 polymer ?
#
loop_
_entity_poly.entity_id
_entity_poly.type
_entity_poly.pdbx_seq_one_letter_code
_entity_poly.pdbx_strand_id
1 'polypeptide(L)'
;MADNVVQMPGIVEDKSAIIGVKKALDAYSNIPANLGIGGNNLAQTGSYVMERFTWDYYTLNVLFRNNWIAKAIIEKPANEMMTNGFEIQTQIEPDKIDKMMNVWTKTKTNHKFLNCIKWSSLYG
;
A
#
# COMPACT_ATOMS: atom_id res chain seq x y z
N MET A 1 -14.67 49.17 54.90
CA MET A 1 -15.75 48.43 54.22
C MET A 1 -15.51 48.54 52.74
N ALA A 2 -15.06 47.45 52.12
CA ALA A 2 -15.13 47.11 50.70
C ALA A 2 -14.08 46.01 50.44
N ASP A 3 -14.46 44.81 50.85
CA ASP A 3 -14.35 43.55 50.12
C ASP A 3 -12.99 43.15 49.52
N ASN A 4 -12.26 42.34 50.30
CA ASN A 4 -11.29 41.38 49.80
C ASN A 4 -11.99 40.41 48.83
N VAL A 5 -11.83 40.64 47.53
CA VAL A 5 -12.08 39.60 46.53
C VAL A 5 -10.83 38.71 46.49
N VAL A 6 -10.93 37.59 47.20
CA VAL A 6 -9.95 36.51 47.16
C VAL A 6 -9.88 36.01 45.71
N GLN A 7 -8.72 36.25 45.07
CA GLN A 7 -8.42 35.75 43.74
C GLN A 7 -8.46 34.22 43.77
N MET A 8 -9.48 33.63 43.14
CA MET A 8 -9.63 32.18 43.02
C MET A 8 -8.74 31.69 41.88
N PRO A 9 -7.78 30.77 42.12
CA PRO A 9 -6.90 30.29 41.08
C PRO A 9 -7.69 29.42 40.08
N GLY A 10 -7.77 29.85 38.83
CA GLY A 10 -8.32 29.03 37.74
C GLY A 10 -9.08 29.76 36.62
N ILE A 11 -9.32 31.08 36.73
CA ILE A 11 -9.96 31.86 35.65
C ILE A 11 -8.94 32.86 35.10
N VAL A 12 -8.71 32.79 33.79
CA VAL A 12 -7.79 33.68 33.07
C VAL A 12 -8.59 34.91 32.64
N GLU A 13 -8.27 36.07 33.21
CA GLU A 13 -9.01 37.32 32.97
C GLU A 13 -8.45 38.15 31.80
N ASP A 14 -7.36 37.71 31.14
CA ASP A 14 -6.69 38.52 30.11
C ASP A 14 -6.26 37.74 28.86
N LYS A 15 -6.53 38.31 27.67
CA LYS A 15 -6.42 37.62 26.36
C LYS A 15 -4.97 37.30 25.95
N SER A 16 -3.98 38.01 26.51
CA SER A 16 -2.56 37.82 26.25
C SER A 16 -1.95 36.63 27.01
N ALA A 17 -2.60 36.13 28.07
CA ALA A 17 -2.15 34.95 28.83
C ALA A 17 -2.48 33.61 28.14
N ILE A 18 -3.41 33.60 27.17
CA ILE A 18 -3.81 32.41 26.39
C ILE A 18 -2.70 32.00 25.40
N ILE A 19 -1.87 32.95 24.97
CA ILE A 19 -0.94 32.77 23.86
C ILE A 19 0.41 32.16 24.31
N GLY A 20 0.65 32.06 25.64
CA GLY A 20 1.87 31.52 26.23
C GLY A 20 1.81 30.06 26.70
N VAL A 21 0.63 29.42 26.72
CA VAL A 21 0.44 28.04 27.21
C VAL A 21 0.08 27.09 26.06
N LYS A 22 0.91 27.08 25.01
CA LYS A 22 0.89 26.04 23.97
C LYS A 22 2.16 25.21 24.05
N LYS A 23 2.19 24.21 24.93
CA LYS A 23 2.81 22.90 24.66
C LYS A 23 2.46 21.81 25.69
N ALA A 24 1.19 21.57 25.97
CA ALA A 24 0.78 20.23 26.42
C ALA A 24 0.68 19.35 25.17
N LEU A 25 1.83 18.79 24.74
CA LEU A 25 1.88 17.68 23.80
C LEU A 25 1.53 16.42 24.58
N ASP A 26 0.25 16.22 24.89
CA ASP A 26 -0.20 14.91 25.33
C ASP A 26 -0.19 14.00 24.11
N ALA A 27 0.96 13.38 23.88
CA ALA A 27 1.12 12.34 22.88
C ALA A 27 0.34 11.10 23.37
N TYR A 28 -0.85 10.89 22.80
CA TYR A 28 -1.57 9.64 23.00
C TYR A 28 -0.82 8.52 22.27
N SER A 29 -0.19 7.62 23.03
CA SER A 29 0.50 6.44 22.49
C SER A 29 -0.35 5.20 22.72
N ASN A 30 -0.85 4.59 21.63
CA ASN A 30 -1.63 3.36 21.68
C ASN A 30 -0.72 2.16 21.42
N ILE A 31 -0.17 1.56 22.49
CA ILE A 31 0.79 0.45 22.40
C ILE A 31 0.28 -0.77 21.61
N PRO A 32 -0.97 -1.26 21.76
CA PRO A 32 -1.45 -2.39 20.96
C PRO A 32 -1.64 -2.07 19.47
N ALA A 33 -1.70 -0.80 19.08
CA ALA A 33 -1.76 -0.36 17.68
C ALA A 33 -0.39 0.12 17.14
N ASN A 34 0.69 0.05 17.95
CA ASN A 34 2.04 0.55 17.62
C ASN A 34 2.06 1.98 17.02
N LEU A 35 1.15 2.85 17.48
CA LEU A 35 1.09 4.25 17.05
C LEU A 35 1.73 5.14 18.12
N GLY A 36 2.98 5.53 17.87
CA GLY A 36 3.80 6.44 18.68
C GLY A 36 5.11 6.77 17.97
N ILE A 37 5.75 7.89 18.32
CA ILE A 37 7.08 8.26 17.80
C ILE A 37 8.08 7.17 18.22
N GLY A 38 8.63 6.44 17.25
CA GLY A 38 9.56 5.33 17.48
C GLY A 38 8.93 3.93 17.53
N GLY A 39 7.61 3.79 17.32
CA GLY A 39 6.96 2.48 17.19
C GLY A 39 7.24 1.82 15.84
N ASN A 40 7.48 0.50 15.83
CA ASN A 40 7.62 -0.27 14.59
C ASN A 40 6.33 -0.18 13.77
N ASN A 41 6.42 0.39 12.57
CA ASN A 41 5.32 0.46 11.62
C ASN A 41 4.88 -0.98 11.28
N LEU A 42 3.61 -1.32 11.50
CA LEU A 42 3.03 -2.62 11.13
C LEU A 42 3.26 -2.94 9.64
N ALA A 43 3.33 -1.92 8.78
CA ALA A 43 3.66 -2.09 7.36
C ALA A 43 5.12 -2.51 7.10
N GLN A 44 6.02 -2.26 8.05
CA GLN A 44 7.43 -2.66 7.97
C GLN A 44 7.66 -4.11 8.43
N THR A 45 6.69 -4.68 9.17
CA THR A 45 6.69 -6.07 9.64
C THR A 45 5.92 -7.03 8.71
N GLY A 46 5.44 -6.55 7.56
CA GLY A 46 4.93 -7.43 6.50
C GLY A 46 6.07 -8.09 5.73
N SER A 47 6.78 -9.04 6.34
CA SER A 47 7.73 -9.86 5.58
C SER A 47 6.95 -10.76 4.62
N TYR A 48 7.35 -10.80 3.34
CA TYR A 48 6.83 -11.78 2.40
C TYR A 48 7.28 -13.17 2.86
N VAL A 49 6.39 -13.91 3.50
CA VAL A 49 6.63 -15.32 3.83
C VAL A 49 6.29 -16.12 2.58
N MET A 50 7.29 -16.82 2.04
CA MET A 50 7.11 -17.63 0.84
C MET A 50 6.37 -18.93 1.18
N GLU A 51 5.03 -18.89 1.14
CA GLU A 51 4.18 -20.07 1.27
C GLU A 51 4.03 -20.75 -0.09
N ARG A 52 4.60 -21.95 -0.22
CA ARG A 52 4.55 -22.76 -1.44
C ARG A 52 3.47 -23.83 -1.34
N PHE A 53 2.73 -24.05 -2.42
CA PHE A 53 1.76 -25.15 -2.50
C PHE A 53 2.46 -26.52 -2.65
N THR A 54 3.56 -26.58 -3.40
CA THR A 54 4.36 -27.81 -3.59
C THR A 54 5.82 -27.49 -3.92
N TRP A 55 6.71 -28.44 -3.63
CA TRP A 55 8.13 -28.41 -4.02
C TRP A 55 8.40 -29.13 -5.35
N ASP A 56 7.43 -29.87 -5.87
CA ASP A 56 7.59 -30.63 -7.12
C ASP A 56 7.32 -29.74 -8.35
N TYR A 57 8.34 -28.95 -8.70
CA TYR A 57 8.32 -28.10 -9.89
C TYR A 57 8.36 -28.90 -11.20
N TYR A 58 8.85 -30.14 -11.19
CA TYR A 58 8.95 -30.95 -12.40
C TYR A 58 7.56 -31.37 -12.87
N THR A 59 6.73 -31.86 -11.95
CA THR A 59 5.33 -32.23 -12.25
C THR A 59 4.53 -31.03 -12.74
N LEU A 60 4.69 -29.85 -12.13
CA LEU A 60 4.04 -28.62 -12.60
C LEU A 60 4.47 -28.25 -14.03
N ASN A 61 5.76 -28.33 -14.34
CA ASN A 61 6.28 -28.07 -15.68
C ASN A 61 5.79 -29.09 -16.72
N VAL A 62 5.66 -30.37 -16.34
CA VAL A 62 5.14 -31.42 -17.22
C VAL A 62 3.65 -31.20 -17.46
N LEU A 63 2.86 -30.91 -16.43
CA LEU A 63 1.44 -30.59 -16.55
C LEU A 63 1.20 -29.37 -17.43
N PHE A 64 1.93 -28.27 -17.19
CA PHE A 64 1.77 -27.05 -17.96
C PHE A 64 2.11 -27.24 -19.46
N ARG A 65 3.10 -28.10 -19.77
CA ARG A 65 3.52 -28.35 -21.16
C ARG A 65 2.65 -29.38 -21.88
N ASN A 66 2.22 -30.44 -21.20
CA ASN A 66 1.57 -31.58 -21.82
C ASN A 66 0.03 -31.58 -21.68
N ASN A 67 -0.51 -30.93 -20.65
CA ASN A 67 -1.95 -30.90 -20.39
C ASN A 67 -2.54 -29.54 -20.79
N TRP A 68 -3.41 -29.56 -21.80
CA TRP A 68 -4.03 -28.34 -22.31
C TRP A 68 -4.98 -27.66 -21.31
N ILE A 69 -5.62 -28.42 -20.41
CA ILE A 69 -6.53 -27.89 -19.38
C ILE A 69 -5.72 -27.13 -18.34
N ALA A 70 -4.64 -27.73 -17.83
CA ALA A 70 -3.74 -27.07 -16.87
C ALA A 70 -3.16 -25.78 -17.46
N LYS A 71 -2.74 -25.81 -18.73
CA LYS A 71 -2.30 -24.63 -19.46
C LYS A 71 -3.40 -23.58 -19.58
N ALA A 72 -4.62 -23.97 -19.95
CA ALA A 72 -5.75 -23.06 -20.12
C ALA A 72 -6.17 -22.38 -18.81
N ILE A 73 -6.14 -23.10 -17.67
CA ILE A 73 -6.45 -22.55 -16.35
C ILE A 73 -5.54 -21.37 -16.00
N ILE A 74 -4.25 -21.44 -16.37
CA ILE A 74 -3.27 -20.40 -16.09
C ILE A 74 -3.30 -19.29 -17.15
N GLU A 75 -3.29 -19.68 -18.43
CA GLU A 75 -3.13 -18.70 -19.51
C GLU A 75 -4.39 -17.89 -19.80
N LYS A 76 -5.58 -18.50 -19.72
CA LYS A 76 -6.84 -17.82 -20.04
C LYS A 76 -7.07 -16.59 -19.15
N PRO A 77 -7.05 -16.67 -17.81
CA PRO A 77 -7.26 -15.48 -16.97
C PRO A 77 -6.18 -14.43 -17.22
N ALA A 78 -4.91 -14.83 -17.35
CA ALA A 78 -3.82 -13.90 -17.62
C ALA A 78 -4.00 -13.14 -18.96
N ASN A 79 -4.42 -13.86 -20.01
CA ASN A 79 -4.71 -13.24 -21.30
C ASN A 79 -5.91 -12.28 -21.21
N GLU A 80 -7.02 -12.70 -20.58
CA GLU A 80 -8.22 -11.87 -20.39
C GLU A 80 -7.91 -10.57 -19.63
N MET A 81 -7.10 -10.64 -18.56
CA MET A 81 -6.67 -9.48 -17.80
C MET A 81 -5.88 -8.47 -18.65
N MET A 82 -5.07 -8.95 -19.58
CA MET A 82 -4.23 -8.09 -20.42
C MET A 82 -4.90 -7.65 -21.73
N THR A 83 -6.02 -8.26 -22.13
CA THR A 83 -6.77 -7.88 -23.34
C THR A 83 -7.27 -6.45 -23.26
N ASN A 84 -7.92 -6.06 -22.16
CA ASN A 84 -8.42 -4.70 -21.95
C ASN A 84 -7.34 -3.74 -21.43
N GLY A 85 -6.23 -4.29 -20.91
CA GLY A 85 -5.15 -3.51 -20.31
C GLY A 85 -5.55 -2.91 -18.95
N PHE A 86 -4.95 -1.77 -18.60
CA PHE A 86 -5.20 -1.07 -17.35
C PHE A 86 -5.28 0.44 -17.58
N GLU A 87 -6.06 1.11 -16.73
CA GLU A 87 -6.14 2.56 -16.68
C GLU A 87 -5.45 3.07 -15.41
N ILE A 88 -4.69 4.15 -15.55
CA ILE A 88 -3.91 4.73 -14.46
C ILE A 88 -4.70 5.87 -13.86
N GLN A 89 -5.43 5.58 -12.79
CA GLN A 89 -6.21 6.56 -12.05
C GLN A 89 -5.33 7.26 -11.03
N THR A 90 -4.77 8.42 -11.41
CA THR A 90 -3.90 9.22 -10.54
C THR A 90 -4.18 10.71 -10.75
N GLN A 91 -3.81 11.56 -9.77
CA GLN A 91 -3.90 13.02 -9.88
C GLN A 91 -2.77 13.63 -10.73
N ILE A 92 -2.05 12.82 -11.50
CA ILE A 92 -0.95 13.26 -12.35
C ILE A 92 -1.52 13.97 -13.58
N GLU A 93 -0.79 14.97 -14.08
CA GLU A 93 -1.12 15.67 -15.32
C GLU A 93 -1.26 14.67 -16.51
N PRO A 94 -2.31 14.78 -17.34
CA PRO A 94 -2.59 13.83 -18.41
C PRO A 94 -1.42 13.60 -19.39
N ASP A 95 -0.66 14.65 -19.74
CA ASP A 95 0.51 14.57 -20.64
C ASP A 95 1.59 13.60 -20.12
N LYS A 96 1.76 13.50 -18.80
CA LYS A 96 2.74 12.57 -18.20
C LYS A 96 2.26 11.13 -18.26
N ILE A 97 0.95 10.90 -18.17
CA ILE A 97 0.35 9.57 -18.32
C ILE A 97 0.54 9.09 -19.76
N ASP A 98 0.30 9.95 -20.74
CA ASP A 98 0.49 9.62 -22.16
C ASP A 98 1.95 9.28 -22.48
N LYS A 99 2.90 10.05 -21.94
CA LYS A 99 4.34 9.74 -22.06
C LYS A 99 4.68 8.36 -21.48
N MET A 100 4.13 8.02 -20.32
CA MET A 100 4.35 6.71 -19.71
C MET A 100 3.73 5.58 -20.54
N MET A 101 2.51 5.75 -21.05
CA MET A 101 1.85 4.76 -21.91
C MET A 101 2.56 4.59 -23.25
N ASN A 102 3.16 5.67 -23.78
CA ASN A 102 4.01 5.60 -24.97
C ASN A 102 5.27 4.76 -24.69
N VAL A 103 5.94 5.00 -23.56
CA VAL A 103 7.09 4.18 -23.14
C VAL A 103 6.67 2.72 -22.98
N TRP A 104 5.57 2.43 -22.28
CA TRP A 104 5.02 1.08 -22.08
C TRP A 104 4.82 0.32 -23.39
N THR A 105 4.26 1.01 -24.39
CA THR A 105 4.02 0.47 -25.72
C THR A 105 5.34 0.27 -26.49
N LYS A 106 6.24 1.25 -26.45
CA LYS A 106 7.55 1.20 -27.10
C LYS A 106 8.44 0.07 -26.57
N THR A 107 8.44 -0.16 -25.26
CA THR A 107 9.22 -1.23 -24.62
C THR A 107 8.54 -2.60 -24.70
N LYS A 108 7.33 -2.68 -25.27
CA LYS A 108 6.52 -3.90 -25.34
C LYS A 108 6.30 -4.52 -23.96
N THR A 109 6.13 -3.68 -22.93
CA THR A 109 6.03 -4.17 -21.54
C THR A 109 4.77 -5.00 -21.34
N ASN A 110 3.71 -4.78 -22.12
CA ASN A 110 2.51 -5.62 -22.12
C ASN A 110 2.84 -7.12 -22.22
N HIS A 111 3.64 -7.54 -23.21
CA HIS A 111 4.01 -8.96 -23.37
C HIS A 111 4.84 -9.49 -22.19
N LYS A 112 5.73 -8.66 -21.64
CA LYS A 112 6.54 -9.04 -20.47
C LYS A 112 5.67 -9.19 -19.23
N PHE A 113 4.69 -8.31 -19.06
CA PHE A 113 3.76 -8.35 -17.94
C PHE A 113 2.82 -9.54 -18.03
N LEU A 114 2.30 -9.86 -19.22
CA LEU A 114 1.53 -11.08 -19.46
C LEU A 114 2.31 -12.35 -19.08
N ASN A 115 3.58 -12.44 -19.49
CA ASN A 115 4.43 -13.56 -19.09
C ASN A 115 4.66 -13.59 -17.59
N CYS A 116 4.91 -12.43 -16.97
CA CYS A 116 5.07 -12.32 -15.52
C CYS A 116 3.87 -12.92 -14.76
N ILE A 117 2.64 -12.54 -15.15
CA ILE A 117 1.41 -13.08 -14.55
C ILE A 117 1.35 -14.60 -14.70
N LYS A 118 1.60 -15.12 -15.92
CA LYS A 118 1.59 -16.57 -16.17
C LYS A 118 2.59 -17.33 -15.29
N TRP A 119 3.81 -16.81 -15.16
CA TRP A 119 4.86 -17.44 -14.35
C TRP A 119 4.59 -17.34 -12.84
N SER A 120 4.08 -16.20 -12.37
CA SER A 120 3.68 -16.06 -10.96
C SER A 120 2.52 -16.98 -10.62
N SER A 121 1.51 -17.12 -11.49
CA SER A 121 0.44 -18.09 -11.25
C SER A 121 0.90 -19.56 -11.28
N LEU A 122 1.95 -19.88 -12.04
CA LEU A 122 2.50 -21.25 -12.11
C LEU A 122 3.35 -21.61 -10.88
N TYR A 123 4.16 -20.67 -10.39
CA TYR A 123 5.18 -20.95 -9.36
C TYR A 123 4.88 -20.35 -7.99
N GLY A 124 3.97 -19.38 -7.90
CA GLY A 124 3.83 -18.49 -6.74
C GLY A 124 4.82 -17.35 -6.83
#